data_AF-A0A429V8I5-F1
#
_entry.id   AF-A0A429V8I5-F1
#
_cell.length_a   1.000
_cell.length_b   1.000
_cell.length_c   1.000
_cell.angle_alpha   90.00
_cell.angle_beta   90.00
_cell.angle_gamma   90.00
#
_symmetry.space_group_name_H-M   'P 1'
#
loop_
_entity.id
_entity.type
_entity.pdbx_description
1 polymer ?
#
loop_
_entity_poly.entity_id
_entity_poly.type
_entity_poly.pdbx_seq_one_letter_code
_entity_poly.pdbx_strand_id
1 'polypeptide(L)'
;MIRAAPLLLLSALAGCGEAAPTVIDGSSPAAFARTTGIARNELPYADRLTFDEALRTAGGRRFARRDSDGLARTSFDGLTAAEVVAEQRSHEEAAAPDQEEP
;
A
#
# COMPACT_ATOMS: atom_id res chain seq x y z
N MET A 1 37.91 -8.87 -40.95
CA MET A 1 36.56 -9.46 -40.80
C MET A 1 35.74 -8.47 -39.99
N ILE A 2 34.89 -7.70 -40.65
CA ILE A 2 34.03 -6.68 -40.04
C ILE A 2 32.67 -7.35 -39.78
N ARG A 3 32.20 -7.35 -38.54
CA ARG A 3 30.79 -7.66 -38.24
C ARG A 3 30.15 -6.41 -37.65
N ALA A 4 29.15 -5.95 -38.39
CA ALA A 4 28.35 -4.78 -38.15
C ALA A 4 27.52 -4.90 -36.86
N ALA A 5 27.25 -3.72 -36.30
CA ALA A 5 26.33 -3.40 -35.22
C ALA A 5 24.85 -3.65 -35.61
N PRO A 6 23.87 -3.02 -34.93
CA PRO A 6 23.38 -3.22 -33.56
C PRO A 6 21.89 -3.64 -33.60
N LEU A 7 21.41 -4.49 -32.69
CA LEU A 7 19.96 -4.64 -32.46
C LEU A 7 19.55 -3.70 -31.31
N LEU A 8 18.87 -2.61 -31.63
CA LEU A 8 17.40 -2.51 -31.58
C LEU A 8 16.91 -2.70 -30.14
N LEU A 9 16.90 -1.62 -29.36
CA LEU A 9 15.70 -0.76 -29.21
C LEU A 9 14.54 -1.56 -28.60
N LEU A 10 14.60 -1.79 -27.28
CA LEU A 10 13.44 -2.18 -26.50
C LEU A 10 12.81 -0.94 -25.88
N SER A 11 11.87 -0.40 -26.65
CA SER A 11 10.52 -0.02 -26.20
C SER A 11 10.38 0.88 -24.98
N ALA A 12 10.17 2.16 -25.31
CA ALA A 12 9.43 3.13 -24.53
C ALA A 12 8.02 2.62 -24.16
N LEU A 13 7.75 2.42 -22.87
CA LEU A 13 6.41 2.46 -22.26
C LEU A 13 6.54 2.77 -20.76
N ALA A 14 6.66 4.06 -20.39
CA ALA A 14 6.22 4.56 -19.08
C ALA A 14 6.35 6.08 -19.06
N GLY A 15 5.28 6.78 -19.41
CA GLY A 15 5.26 8.23 -19.36
C GLY A 15 3.98 8.88 -19.86
N CYS A 16 2.84 8.18 -19.81
CA CYS A 16 1.56 8.87 -19.74
C CYS A 16 1.44 9.40 -18.31
N GLY A 17 1.32 10.71 -18.16
CA GLY A 17 1.38 11.42 -16.88
C GLY A 17 0.20 11.13 -15.97
N GLU A 18 0.22 9.96 -15.33
CA GLU A 18 -0.52 9.73 -14.10
C GLU A 18 0.30 10.38 -12.97
N ALA A 19 -0.35 11.21 -12.15
CA ALA A 19 0.31 11.76 -10.98
C ALA A 19 0.88 10.60 -10.15
N ALA A 20 2.14 10.74 -9.71
CA ALA A 20 2.75 9.70 -8.89
C ALA A 20 1.89 9.46 -7.64
N PRO A 21 1.66 8.18 -7.26
CA PRO A 21 0.82 7.86 -6.11
C PRO A 21 1.41 8.48 -4.84
N THR A 22 0.54 8.97 -3.96
CA THR A 22 0.95 9.58 -2.70
C THR A 22 1.50 8.50 -1.77
N VAL A 23 2.73 8.72 -1.31
CA VAL A 23 3.38 7.90 -0.29
C VAL A 23 2.97 8.39 1.10
N ILE A 24 2.64 7.46 1.99
CA ILE A 24 2.29 7.72 3.37
C ILE A 24 3.53 8.14 4.16
N ASP A 25 3.45 9.26 4.87
CA ASP A 25 4.52 9.82 5.70
C ASP A 25 4.18 9.65 7.19
N GLY A 26 4.80 8.66 7.83
CA GLY A 26 4.63 8.32 9.24
C GLY A 26 5.47 9.16 10.21
N SER A 27 6.30 10.09 9.71
CA SER A 27 7.27 10.85 10.53
C SER A 27 6.63 11.68 11.64
N SER A 28 5.38 12.10 11.47
CA SER A 28 4.59 12.81 12.48
C SER A 28 3.10 12.53 12.35
N PRO A 29 2.30 12.74 13.41
CA PRO A 29 0.84 12.59 13.33
C PRO A 29 0.20 13.48 12.26
N ALA A 30 0.68 14.72 12.11
CA ALA A 30 0.15 15.65 11.13
C ALA A 30 0.50 15.27 9.69
N ALA A 31 1.72 14.78 9.46
CA ALA A 31 2.11 14.27 8.15
C ALA A 31 1.29 13.04 7.76
N PHE A 32 1.18 12.10 8.69
CA PHE A 32 0.47 10.84 8.47
C PHE A 32 -1.01 11.06 8.15
N ALA A 33 -1.70 11.90 8.94
CA ALA A 33 -3.11 12.21 8.69
C ALA A 33 -3.32 12.89 7.33
N ARG A 34 -2.40 13.77 6.92
CA ARG A 34 -2.45 14.44 5.62
C ARG A 34 -2.24 13.45 4.48
N THR A 35 -1.18 12.66 4.53
CA THR A 35 -0.81 11.75 3.42
C THR A 35 -1.78 10.59 3.30
N THR A 36 -2.26 10.01 4.41
CA THR A 36 -3.29 8.95 4.36
C THR A 36 -4.61 9.48 3.81
N GLY A 37 -5.01 10.72 4.14
CA GLY A 37 -6.19 11.36 3.56
C GLY A 37 -6.09 11.56 2.05
N ILE A 38 -4.92 11.98 1.54
CA ILE A 38 -4.68 12.12 0.10
C ILE A 38 -4.66 10.73 -0.56
N ALA A 39 -3.85 9.81 -0.06
CA ALA A 39 -3.68 8.47 -0.62
C ALA A 39 -5.01 7.68 -0.66
N ARG A 40 -5.86 7.83 0.36
CA ARG A 40 -7.22 7.26 0.37
C ARG A 40 -8.09 7.78 -0.80
N ASN A 41 -7.96 9.04 -1.16
CA ASN A 41 -8.76 9.63 -2.24
C ASN A 41 -8.28 9.19 -3.64
N GLU A 42 -7.02 8.76 -3.75
CA GLU A 42 -6.47 8.15 -4.98
C GLU A 42 -7.01 6.74 -5.22
N LEU A 43 -7.53 6.06 -4.18
CA LEU A 43 -8.12 4.74 -4.31
C LEU A 43 -9.53 4.75 -4.95
N PRO A 44 -9.87 3.70 -5.72
CA PRO A 44 -11.24 3.38 -6.08
C PRO A 44 -12.12 3.24 -4.83
N TYR A 45 -13.40 3.59 -4.95
CA TYR A 45 -14.33 3.57 -3.80
C TYR A 45 -14.38 2.21 -3.09
N ALA A 46 -14.30 1.11 -3.84
CA ALA A 46 -14.31 -0.25 -3.29
C ALA A 46 -13.12 -0.54 -2.35
N ASP A 47 -11.97 0.09 -2.59
CA ASP A 47 -10.72 -0.21 -1.87
C ASP A 47 -10.56 0.67 -0.63
N ARG A 48 -11.31 1.78 -0.53
CA ARG A 48 -11.20 2.73 0.59
C ARG A 48 -11.56 2.11 1.92
N LEU A 49 -12.52 1.19 1.94
CA LEU A 49 -12.92 0.50 3.18
C LEU A 49 -11.82 -0.46 3.66
N THR A 50 -11.20 -1.20 2.75
CA THR A 50 -10.06 -2.07 3.07
C THR A 50 -8.87 -1.26 3.59
N PHE A 51 -8.60 -0.11 2.97
CA PHE A 51 -7.59 0.82 3.44
C PHE A 51 -7.90 1.37 4.85
N ASP A 52 -9.13 1.83 5.09
CA ASP A 52 -9.58 2.33 6.39
C ASP A 52 -9.54 1.23 7.48
N GLU A 53 -9.79 -0.02 7.10
CA GLU A 53 -9.66 -1.18 7.99
C GLU A 53 -8.20 -1.46 8.34
N ALA A 54 -7.31 -1.50 7.36
CA ALA A 54 -5.87 -1.69 7.58
C ALA A 54 -5.31 -0.66 8.57
N LEU A 55 -5.69 0.62 8.44
CA LEU A 55 -5.28 1.66 9.37
C LEU A 55 -5.78 1.41 10.81
N ARG A 56 -6.97 0.85 10.99
CA ARG A 56 -7.57 0.58 12.30
C ARG A 56 -7.01 -0.68 12.96
N THR A 57 -6.61 -1.66 12.16
CA THR A 57 -6.12 -2.96 12.64
C THR A 57 -4.60 -3.01 12.79
N ALA A 58 -3.91 -1.91 12.48
CA ALA A 58 -2.46 -1.75 12.63
C ALA A 58 -1.97 -2.22 14.02
N GLY A 59 -1.01 -3.15 14.01
CA GLY A 59 -0.46 -3.76 15.22
C GLY A 59 -1.33 -4.89 15.82
N GLY A 60 -2.52 -5.18 15.30
CA GLY A 60 -3.36 -6.29 15.75
C GLY A 60 -3.90 -6.18 17.18
N ARG A 61 -4.72 -7.17 17.58
CA ARG A 61 -5.47 -7.16 18.87
C ARG A 61 -4.61 -6.97 20.12
N ARG A 62 -3.32 -7.36 20.07
CA ARG A 62 -2.41 -7.32 21.22
C ARG A 62 -1.84 -5.93 21.50
N PHE A 63 -1.83 -5.04 20.50
CA PHE A 63 -1.18 -3.74 20.61
C PHE A 63 -2.15 -2.54 20.64
N ALA A 64 -3.44 -2.79 20.43
CA ALA A 64 -4.51 -1.79 20.42
C ALA A 64 -4.68 -0.96 21.72
N ARG A 65 -3.93 -1.25 22.80
CA ARG A 65 -4.07 -0.56 24.10
C ARG A 65 -2.99 0.45 24.45
N ARG A 66 -1.83 0.49 23.76
CA ARG A 66 -0.71 1.35 24.21
C ARG A 66 -0.34 2.48 23.27
N ASP A 67 -0.36 2.25 21.95
CA ASP A 67 -0.12 3.30 20.93
C ASP A 67 -0.49 2.77 19.52
N SER A 68 -1.78 2.60 19.24
CA SER A 68 -2.24 2.14 17.92
C SER A 68 -1.85 3.10 16.80
N ASP A 69 -1.88 4.39 17.09
CA ASP A 69 -1.63 5.44 16.10
C ASP A 69 -0.14 5.55 15.77
N GLY A 70 0.73 5.40 16.76
CA GLY A 70 2.17 5.25 16.54
C GLY A 70 2.53 4.02 15.74
N LEU A 71 1.85 2.89 15.99
CA LEU A 71 2.07 1.66 15.23
C LEU A 71 1.63 1.82 13.78
N ALA A 72 0.43 2.35 13.53
CA ALA A 72 -0.05 2.63 12.17
C ALA A 72 0.93 3.52 11.41
N ARG A 73 1.45 4.57 12.06
CA ARG A 73 2.47 5.45 11.47
C ARG A 73 3.72 4.68 11.06
N THR A 74 4.28 3.86 11.95
CA THR A 74 5.50 3.11 11.63
C THR A 74 5.29 1.96 10.67
N SER A 75 4.10 1.34 10.66
CA SER A 75 3.78 0.20 9.81
C SER A 75 3.56 0.60 8.36
N PHE A 76 2.98 1.78 8.11
CA PHE A 76 2.62 2.21 6.76
C PHE A 76 3.51 3.33 6.20
N ASP A 77 4.51 3.79 6.96
CA ASP A 77 5.48 4.77 6.48
C ASP A 77 6.20 4.25 5.22
N GLY A 78 6.21 5.06 4.16
CA GLY A 78 6.82 4.70 2.88
C GLY A 78 5.94 3.86 1.95
N LEU A 79 4.72 3.49 2.36
CA LEU A 79 3.79 2.74 1.51
C LEU A 79 2.80 3.67 0.79
N THR A 80 2.34 3.23 -0.37
CA THR A 80 1.18 3.80 -1.08
C THR A 80 -0.11 3.17 -0.59
N ALA A 81 -1.26 3.82 -0.82
CA ALA A 81 -2.55 3.26 -0.42
C ALA A 81 -2.88 1.93 -1.12
N ALA A 82 -2.41 1.72 -2.35
CA ALA A 82 -2.60 0.47 -3.08
C ALA A 82 -1.82 -0.69 -2.44
N GLU A 83 -0.59 -0.44 -1.98
CA GLU A 83 0.22 -1.44 -1.27
C GLU A 83 -0.41 -1.82 0.07
N VAL A 84 -0.91 -0.85 0.83
CA VAL A 84 -1.63 -1.11 2.09
C VAL A 84 -2.87 -1.99 1.87
N VAL A 85 -3.64 -1.72 0.81
CA VAL A 85 -4.81 -2.55 0.45
C VAL A 85 -4.39 -3.97 0.06
N ALA A 86 -3.30 -4.13 -0.70
CA ALA A 86 -2.78 -5.43 -1.10
C ALA A 86 -2.29 -6.25 0.11
N GLU A 87 -1.60 -5.60 1.05
CA GLU A 87 -1.14 -6.22 2.29
C GLU A 87 -2.34 -6.68 3.14
N GLN A 88 -3.34 -5.83 3.33
CA GLN A 88 -4.54 -6.17 4.11
C GLN A 88 -5.29 -7.37 3.53
N ARG A 89 -5.47 -7.43 2.20
CA ARG A 89 -6.09 -8.59 1.54
C ARG A 89 -5.29 -9.87 1.74
N SER A 90 -3.96 -9.77 1.67
CA SER A 90 -3.06 -10.89 1.92
C SER A 90 -3.18 -11.40 3.37
N HIS A 91 -3.35 -10.48 4.32
CA HIS A 91 -3.62 -10.80 5.72
C HIS A 91 -4.98 -11.50 5.93
N GLU A 92 -6.01 -11.06 5.24
CA GLU A 92 -7.35 -11.68 5.30
C GLU A 92 -7.34 -13.09 4.71
N GLU A 93 -6.67 -13.29 3.58
CA GLU A 93 -6.50 -14.61 2.95
C GLU A 93 -5.73 -15.57 3.87
N ALA A 94 -4.64 -15.10 4.48
CA ALA A 94 -3.86 -15.90 5.44
C ALA A 94 -4.62 -16.19 6.75
N ALA A 95 -5.58 -15.34 7.12
CA ALA A 95 -6.42 -15.52 8.32
C ALA A 95 -7.61 -16.46 8.10
N ALA A 96 -7.83 -16.94 6.86
CA ALA A 96 -8.82 -17.95 6.52
C ALA A 96 -8.16 -19.33 6.29
N PRO A 97 -7.60 -20.01 7.32
CA PRO A 97 -7.18 -21.38 7.14
C PRO A 97 -8.42 -22.27 7.00
N ASP A 98 -8.43 -23.02 5.90
CA ASP A 98 -9.13 -24.28 5.70
C ASP A 98 -10.67 -24.26 5.88
N GLN A 99 -11.36 -23.82 4.82
CA GLN A 99 -12.63 -24.47 4.45
C GLN A 99 -12.27 -25.80 3.76
N GLU A 100 -11.72 -26.73 4.54
CA GLU A 100 -11.60 -28.12 4.14
C GLU A 100 -12.99 -28.77 4.30
N GLU A 101 -13.77 -28.70 3.22
CA GLU A 101 -14.86 -29.66 2.95
C GLU A 101 -14.23 -30.98 2.44
N PRO A 102 -14.87 -32.15 2.63
CA PRO A 102 -16.30 -32.40 2.46
C PRO A 102 -17.07 -32.91 3.69
#